data_AF-A0A2M6X0Q0-F1
#
_entry.id   AF-A0A2M6X0Q0-F1
#
_cell.length_a   1.000
_cell.length_b   1.000
_cell.length_c   1.000
_cell.angle_alpha   90.00
_cell.angle_beta   90.00
_cell.angle_gamma   90.00
#
_symmetry.space_group_name_H-M   'P 1'
#
loop_
_entity.id
_entity.type
_entity.pdbx_description
1 polymer ?
#
loop_
_entity_poly.entity_id
_entity_poly.type
_entity_poly.pdbx_seq_one_letter_code
_entity_poly.pdbx_strand_id
1 'polypeptide(L)' 'MADRSKLEQCADIFRQYPEVKLAYAFGSQTDGTAGPMSDYDFAVYLDTREASAIFEIKPGCWMS' A
#
# COMPACT_ATOMS: atom_id res chain seq x y z
N MET A 1 9.63 13.46 3.37
CA MET A 1 9.64 12.86 2.02
C MET A 1 9.87 11.38 2.19
N ALA A 2 9.03 10.57 1.55
CA ALA A 2 9.04 9.12 1.71
C ALA A 2 10.38 8.50 1.26
N ASP A 3 10.80 7.46 1.97
CA ASP A 3 12.02 6.73 1.65
C ASP A 3 11.82 5.89 0.39
N ARG A 4 12.60 6.19 -0.65
CA ARG A 4 12.51 5.53 -1.95
C ARG A 4 12.76 4.01 -1.88
N SER A 5 13.70 3.57 -1.04
CA SER A 5 14.01 2.14 -0.89
C SER A 5 12.81 1.38 -0.30
N LYS A 6 12.10 1.99 0.65
CA LYS A 6 10.88 1.41 1.23
C LYS A 6 9.73 1.38 0.24
N LEU A 7 9.56 2.44 -0.57
CA LEU A 7 8.55 2.46 -1.62
C LEU A 7 8.80 1.37 -2.68
N GLU A 8 10.05 1.10 -3.02
CA GLU A 8 10.42 0.02 -3.94
C GLU A 8 10.07 -1.37 -3.37
N GLN A 9 10.31 -1.60 -2.07
CA GLN A 9 9.86 -2.81 -1.38
C GLN A 9 8.34 -2.96 -1.38
N CYS A 10 7.59 -1.88 -1.14
CA CYS A 10 6.14 -1.89 -1.26
C CYS A 10 5.67 -2.18 -2.69
N ALA A 11 6.37 -1.65 -3.71
CA ALA A 11 6.07 -1.93 -5.10
C ALA A 11 6.21 -3.42 -5.44
N ASP A 12 7.21 -4.10 -4.87
CA ASP A 12 7.36 -5.56 -5.02
C ASP A 12 6.23 -6.36 -4.38
N ILE A 13 5.61 -5.84 -3.31
CA ILE A 13 4.40 -6.42 -2.74
C ILE A 13 3.24 -6.26 -3.73
N PHE A 14 2.97 -5.06 -4.23
CA PHE A 14 1.86 -4.82 -5.17
C PHE A 14 2.00 -5.62 -6.46
N ARG A 15 3.23 -5.88 -6.95
CA ARG A 15 3.48 -6.71 -8.13
C ARG A 15 3.04 -8.17 -7.98
N GLN A 16 2.90 -8.67 -6.75
CA GLN A 16 2.40 -10.03 -6.50
C GLN A 16 0.88 -10.13 -6.68
N TYR A 17 0.19 -9.00 -6.78
CA TYR A 17 -1.26 -8.91 -6.94
C TYR A 17 -1.60 -8.36 -8.34
N PRO A 18 -1.75 -9.22 -9.37
CA PRO A 18 -2.01 -8.78 -10.75
C PRO A 18 -3.30 -7.96 -10.93
N GLU A 19 -4.23 -8.04 -9.97
CA GLU A 19 -5.42 -7.21 -9.85
C GLU A 19 -5.10 -5.75 -9.54
N VAL A 20 -3.95 -5.45 -8.90
CA VAL A 20 -3.50 -4.09 -8.63
C VAL A 20 -2.91 -3.48 -9.90
N LYS A 21 -3.59 -2.49 -10.48
CA LYS A 21 -3.09 -1.76 -11.65
C LYS A 21 -2.32 -0.51 -11.29
N LEU A 22 -2.66 0.10 -10.16
CA LEU A 22 -2.00 1.31 -9.69
C LEU A 22 -2.02 1.33 -8.16
N ALA A 23 -0.90 1.71 -7.56
CA ALA A 23 -0.81 2.07 -6.16
C ALA A 23 -0.21 3.48 -6.06
N TYR A 24 -0.91 4.37 -5.37
CA TYR A 24 -0.53 5.77 -5.19
C TYR A 24 -0.23 6.02 -3.70
N ALA A 25 1.01 6.39 -3.38
CA ALA A 25 1.41 6.74 -2.03
C ALA A 25 0.95 8.16 -1.70
N PHE A 26 0.36 8.34 -0.53
CA PHE A 26 -0.06 9.66 -0.03
C PHE A 26 0.13 9.77 1.49
N GLY A 27 -0.24 10.91 2.06
CA GLY A 27 -0.26 11.13 3.49
C GLY A 27 1.07 11.62 4.06
N SER A 28 1.24 11.43 5.37
CA SER A 28 2.30 12.11 6.15
C SER A 28 3.73 11.79 5.66
N GLN A 29 3.95 10.58 5.14
CA GLN A 29 5.24 10.16 4.58
C GLN A 29 5.61 10.94 3.31
N THR A 30 4.64 11.23 2.45
CA THR A 30 4.87 12.03 1.23
C THR A 30 4.95 13.51 1.54
N ASP A 31 4.14 14.01 2.48
CA ASP A 31 4.02 15.43 2.80
C ASP A 31 5.16 15.94 3.70
N GLY A 32 6.00 15.04 4.22
CA GLY A 32 7.14 15.41 5.06
C GLY A 32 6.76 15.74 6.50
N THR A 33 5.54 15.41 6.91
CA THR A 33 5.03 15.57 8.28
C THR A 33 5.08 14.26 9.08
N ALA A 34 5.59 13.18 8.49
CA ALA A 34 5.77 11.88 9.14
C ALA A 34 6.75 11.92 10.31
N GLY A 35 6.34 11.31 11.43
CA GLY A 35 7.20 10.96 12.55
C GLY A 35 7.86 9.59 12.37
N PRO A 36 8.76 9.17 13.29
CA PRO A 36 9.49 7.90 13.19
C PRO A 36 8.60 6.65 13.12
N MET A 37 7.38 6.74 13.64
CA MET A 37 6.39 5.66 13.71
C MET A 37 5.22 5.86 12.73
N SER A 38 5.33 6.81 11.80
CA SER A 38 4.27 7.04 10.82
C SER A 38 4.19 5.90 9.80
N ASP A 39 2.99 5.40 9.57
CA ASP A 39 2.70 4.37 8.58
C ASP A 39 2.72 4.92 7.15
N TYR A 40 2.59 4.04 6.16
CA TYR A 40 2.46 4.39 4.76
C TYR A 40 1.01 4.21 4.30
N ASP A 41 0.42 5.27 3.76
CA ASP A 41 -0.92 5.24 3.20
C ASP A 41 -0.85 5.08 1.67
N PHE A 42 -1.64 4.13 1.14
CA PHE A 42 -1.72 3.87 -0.29
C PHE A 42 -3.17 3.82 -0.78
N ALA A 43 -3.43 4.49 -1.90
CA ALA A 43 -4.65 4.35 -2.65
C ALA A 43 -4.39 3.35 -3.78
N VAL A 44 -5.18 2.28 -3.85
CA VAL A 44 -4.96 1.19 -4.80
C VAL A 44 -6.13 1.13 -5.77
N TYR A 45 -5.81 1.10 -7.06
CA TYR A 45 -6.78 0.88 -8.14
C TYR A 45 -6.71 -0.57 -8.58
N LEU A 46 -7.83 -1.27 -8.41
CA LEU A 46 -7.97 -2.68 -8.79
C LEU A 46 -8.71 -2.79 -10.12
N ASP A 47 -8.26 -3.69 -10.99
CA ASP A 47 -8.96 -4.09 -12.22
C ASP A 47 -9.94 -5.23 -11.93
N THR A 48 -10.81 -4.99 -10.95
CA THR A 48 -11.90 -5.90 -10.61
C THR A 48 -13.19 -5.10 -10.50
N ARG A 49 -14.30 -5.73 -10.86
CA ARG A 49 -15.64 -5.13 -10.82
C ARG A 49 -16.31 -5.27 -9.45
N GLU A 50 -15.69 -6.03 -8.54
CA GLU A 50 -16.22 -6.47 -7.26
C GLU A 50 -15.50 -5.73 -6.12
N ALA A 51 -16.15 -4.70 -5.57
CA ALA A 51 -15.61 -3.91 -4.44
C ALA A 51 -15.41 -4.75 -3.15
N SER A 52 -16.09 -5.90 -3.04
CA SER A 52 -15.99 -6.90 -1.97
C SER A 52 -14.59 -7.54 -1.88
N ALA A 53 -13.87 -7.67 -2.99
CA ALA A 53 -12.51 -8.25 -3.01
C ALA A 53 -11.47 -7.35 -2.30
N ILE A 54 -11.76 -6.05 -2.14
CA ILE A 54 -10.88 -5.07 -1.49
C ILE A 54 -10.64 -5.42 -0.01
N PHE A 55 -11.61 -6.07 0.65
CA PHE A 55 -11.53 -6.42 2.08
C PHE A 55 -10.98 -7.83 2.35
N GLU A 56 -10.82 -8.65 1.31
CA GLU A 56 -10.29 -10.02 1.44
C GLU A 56 -8.76 -10.05 1.37
N ILE A 57 -8.15 -9.01 0.80
CA ILE A 57 -6.70 -8.78 0.88
C ILE A 57 -6.36 -8.32 2.31
N LYS A 58 -6.12 -9.30 3.20
CA LYS A 58 -5.47 -9.08 4.49
C LYS A 58 -3.97 -9.36 4.34
N PRO A 59 -3.11 -8.34 4.18
CA PRO A 59 -1.68 -8.55 4.33
C PRO A 59 -1.40 -8.85 5.81
N GLY A 60 -1.34 -10.13 6.16
CA GLY A 60 -0.79 -10.63 7.41
C GLY A 60 -1.47 -10.16 8.70
N CYS A 61 -2.64 -10.71 9.03
CA CYS A 61 -3.02 -10.83 10.44
C CYS A 61 -2.23 -12.01 11.03
N TRP A 62 -1.08 -11.73 11.65
CA TRP A 62 -0.42 -12.69 12.54
C TRP A 62 -1.31 -12.83 13.79
N MET A 63 -2.10 -13.89 13.84
CA MET A 63 -2.73 -14.34 15.09
C MET A 63 -1.62 -14.91 15.97
N SER A 64 -1.42 -14.24 17.11
CA SER A 64 -0.65 -14.71 18.27
C SER A 64 -1.17 -16.03 18.83
#